data_AF-A0A355TYT5-F1
#
_entry.id   AF-A0A355TYT5-F1
#
_cell.length_a   1.000
_cell.length_b   1.000
_cell.length_c   1.000
_cell.angle_alpha   90.00
_cell.angle_beta   90.00
_cell.angle_gamma   90.00
#
_symmetry.space_group_name_H-M   'P 1'
#
loop_
_entity.id
_entity.type
_entity.pdbx_description
1 polymer ?
#
loop_
_entity_poly.entity_id
_entity_poly.type
_entity_poly.pdbx_seq_one_letter_code
_entity_poly.pdbx_strand_id
1 'polypeptide(L)'
;MAKAKPIKQKKQNKFLQQLKFLLKSLFSNDACVTGREHKWYGPVIVAIVAALIATIPTMVGYFTTKASDFFTSGYTYDYENALVAFQKETSDVSMKIENGALTLDEAAWKKKCVNPNGEDVSYWGYYYKVPVSITEEKPADENNSSTSSQAAGMITAKDQWHCGLAVYYCGDENPYKFATNKFSNLQNDPNAQLGQTLESYSTNTIVMGKDAIYLAKGVKGSQVTKNVQVKYDYKGFDGKDLHTILAPEENQTIIDTWCNFLENGYVSTRNTLAWEYSGIMLAISVGIIFLMGLLVFIMTRGRNNPFRIYTFWQCQKIGYYASLCPALLGLLAFVPSFSGMTMFLFPMMYILRITWMSMRNLRPQA
;
A
#
# COMPACT_ATOMS: atom_id res chain seq x y z
N MET A 1 11.54 10.53 81.48
CA MET A 1 10.85 10.96 80.25
C MET A 1 11.66 10.53 79.04
N ALA A 2 11.25 9.47 78.34
CA ALA A 2 11.93 9.01 77.13
C ALA A 2 11.52 9.88 75.93
N LYS A 3 12.47 10.58 75.31
CA LYS A 3 12.24 11.38 74.09
C LYS A 3 11.97 10.43 72.92
N ALA A 4 10.77 10.50 72.36
CA ALA A 4 10.39 9.76 71.16
C ALA A 4 11.31 10.16 69.98
N LYS A 5 11.94 9.17 69.34
CA LYS A 5 12.74 9.38 68.13
C LYS A 5 11.82 9.77 66.96
N PRO A 6 12.17 10.78 66.15
CA PRO A 6 11.38 11.14 64.98
C PRO A 6 11.43 10.01 63.95
N ILE A 7 10.25 9.52 63.56
CA ILE A 7 10.08 8.55 62.48
C ILE A 7 10.53 9.23 61.18
N LYS A 8 11.67 8.82 60.63
CA LYS A 8 12.15 9.27 59.31
C LYS A 8 11.10 8.90 58.27
N GLN A 9 10.36 9.89 57.76
CA GLN A 9 9.50 9.70 56.60
C GLN A 9 10.37 9.21 55.43
N LYS A 10 10.14 7.97 54.98
CA LYS A 10 10.75 7.43 53.76
C LYS A 10 10.40 8.39 52.63
N LYS A 11 11.41 9.08 52.10
CA LYS A 11 11.32 9.94 50.92
C LYS A 11 10.87 9.05 49.76
N GLN A 12 9.56 8.91 49.58
CA GLN A 12 9.01 8.09 48.49
C GLN A 12 9.52 8.65 47.18
N ASN A 13 10.05 7.77 46.35
CA ASN A 13 10.65 8.14 45.08
C ASN A 13 9.56 8.73 44.18
N LYS A 14 9.60 10.05 43.92
CA LYS A 14 8.57 10.78 43.14
C LYS A 14 8.35 10.16 41.76
N PHE A 15 9.39 9.58 41.18
CA PHE A 15 9.33 8.86 39.91
C PHE A 15 8.41 7.62 39.99
N LEU A 16 8.56 6.79 41.03
CA LEU A 16 7.73 5.60 41.22
C LEU A 16 6.26 5.94 41.44
N GLN A 17 5.96 7.07 42.09
CA GLN A 17 4.58 7.54 42.25
C GLN A 17 3.97 7.98 40.92
N GLN A 18 4.73 8.70 40.09
CA GLN A 18 4.28 9.11 38.76
C GLN A 18 4.08 7.92 37.82
N LEU A 19 4.98 6.93 37.86
CA LEU A 19 4.84 5.71 37.07
C LEU A 19 3.62 4.89 37.50
N LYS A 20 3.40 4.72 38.81
CA LYS A 20 2.20 4.05 39.35
C LYS A 20 0.93 4.75 38.92
N PHE A 21 0.91 6.08 38.92
CA PHE A 21 -0.23 6.86 38.43
C PHE A 21 -0.48 6.60 36.94
N LEU A 22 0.59 6.62 36.13
CA LEU A 22 0.53 6.35 34.69
C LEU A 22 -0.07 4.97 34.40
N LEU A 23 0.43 3.93 35.07
CA LEU A 23 -0.13 2.57 34.96
C LEU A 23 -1.59 2.52 35.41
N LYS A 24 -1.96 3.23 36.48
CA LYS A 24 -3.35 3.31 36.92
C LYS A 24 -4.24 4.01 35.87
N SER A 25 -3.74 5.05 35.20
CA SER A 25 -4.44 5.72 34.11
C SER A 25 -4.59 4.86 32.85
N LEU A 26 -3.94 3.71 32.73
CA LEU A 26 -4.20 2.78 31.63
C LEU A 26 -5.54 2.04 31.82
N PHE A 27 -5.87 1.68 33.05
CA PHE A 27 -7.03 0.82 33.36
C PHE A 27 -8.18 1.57 34.03
N SER A 28 -7.93 2.71 34.66
CA SER A 28 -8.94 3.48 35.42
C SER A 28 -9.19 4.84 34.79
N ASN A 29 -10.45 5.08 34.44
CA ASN A 29 -10.91 6.40 33.99
C ASN A 29 -10.95 7.42 35.14
N ASP A 30 -11.14 6.98 36.39
CA ASP A 30 -11.07 7.87 37.56
C ASP A 30 -9.67 8.44 37.74
N ALA A 31 -8.63 7.62 37.49
CA ALA A 31 -7.25 8.08 37.51
C ALA A 31 -6.97 9.14 36.42
N CYS A 32 -7.61 9.04 35.25
CA CYS A 32 -7.48 10.07 34.22
C CYS A 32 -8.11 11.39 34.66
N VAL A 33 -9.26 11.32 35.33
CA VAL A 33 -9.99 12.48 35.86
C VAL A 33 -9.23 13.18 36.99
N THR A 34 -8.56 12.42 37.88
CA THR A 34 -7.69 13.00 38.92
C THR A 34 -6.38 13.55 38.35
N GLY A 35 -5.95 13.06 37.18
CA GLY A 35 -4.81 13.57 36.43
C GLY A 35 -4.88 15.07 36.10
N ARG A 36 -6.06 15.70 36.15
CA ARG A 36 -6.22 17.15 35.95
C ARG A 36 -5.39 18.01 36.92
N GLU A 37 -5.14 17.48 38.13
CA GLU A 37 -4.44 18.17 39.22
C GLU A 37 -2.92 18.14 39.05
N HIS A 38 -2.42 17.27 38.16
CA HIS A 38 -1.00 17.18 37.87
C HIS A 38 -0.50 18.40 37.08
N LYS A 39 0.80 18.66 37.19
CA LYS A 39 1.48 19.73 36.43
C LYS A 39 1.33 19.48 34.92
N TRP A 40 1.19 20.56 34.15
CA TRP A 40 0.81 20.52 32.74
C TRP A 40 1.74 19.68 31.83
N TYR A 41 3.03 19.61 32.14
CA TYR A 41 4.01 18.90 31.31
C TYR A 41 3.82 17.38 31.32
N GLY A 42 3.34 16.79 32.42
CA GLY A 42 3.14 15.34 32.52
C GLY A 42 2.10 14.83 31.52
N PRO A 43 0.87 15.35 31.53
CA PRO A 43 -0.16 15.06 30.54
C PRO A 43 0.33 15.28 29.09
N VAL A 44 1.03 16.39 28.82
CA VAL A 44 1.54 16.68 27.47
C VAL A 44 2.53 15.62 26.99
N ILE A 45 3.45 15.18 27.86
CA ILE A 45 4.38 14.10 27.53
C ILE A 45 3.61 12.82 27.22
N VAL A 46 2.58 12.49 28.00
CA VAL A 46 1.74 11.30 27.75
C VAL A 46 1.03 11.39 26.40
N ALA A 47 0.50 12.56 26.04
CA ALA A 47 -0.13 12.78 24.74
C ALA A 47 0.86 12.59 23.57
N ILE A 48 2.08 13.14 23.68
CA ILE A 48 3.12 12.99 22.66
C ILE A 48 3.52 11.52 22.52
N VAL A 49 3.77 10.83 23.64
CA VAL A 49 4.12 9.40 23.64
C VAL A 49 3.00 8.55 23.05
N ALA A 50 1.74 8.83 23.40
CA ALA A 50 0.60 8.12 22.84
C ALA A 50 0.50 8.33 21.32
N ALA A 51 0.71 9.56 20.84
CA ALA A 51 0.70 9.85 19.40
C ALA A 51 1.82 9.11 18.66
N LEU A 52 3.03 9.04 19.23
CA LEU A 52 4.15 8.27 18.67
C LEU A 52 3.89 6.76 18.69
N ILE A 53 3.30 6.22 19.75
CA ILE A 53 2.96 4.79 19.81
C ILE A 53 1.90 4.44 18.75
N ALA A 54 0.92 5.32 18.53
CA ALA A 54 -0.14 5.10 17.56
C ALA A 54 0.36 5.04 16.10
N THR A 55 1.52 5.60 15.77
CA THR A 55 2.08 5.58 14.41
C THR A 55 2.90 4.33 14.10
N ILE A 56 3.39 3.61 15.13
CA ILE A 56 4.27 2.46 14.96
C ILE A 56 3.65 1.41 14.03
N PRO A 57 2.37 1.00 14.17
CA PRO A 57 1.81 -0.03 13.30
C PRO A 57 1.77 0.39 11.82
N THR A 58 1.43 1.65 11.54
CA THR A 58 1.46 2.19 10.17
C THR A 58 2.88 2.16 9.61
N MET A 59 3.85 2.65 10.39
CA MET A 59 5.26 2.70 10.00
C MET A 59 5.78 1.30 9.65
N VAL A 60 5.58 0.33 10.54
CA VAL A 60 5.98 -1.06 10.34
C VAL A 60 5.26 -1.67 9.13
N GLY A 61 3.96 -1.42 8.96
CA GLY A 61 3.20 -1.91 7.82
C GLY A 61 3.85 -1.54 6.49
N TYR A 62 4.22 -0.28 6.30
CA TYR A 62 4.94 0.15 5.09
C TYR A 62 6.35 -0.44 4.99
N PHE A 63 7.12 -0.54 6.09
CA PHE A 63 8.44 -1.17 6.06
C PHE A 63 8.41 -2.66 5.76
N THR A 64 7.30 -3.35 6.05
CA THR A 64 7.12 -4.78 5.77
C THR A 64 6.57 -5.06 4.38
N THR A 65 6.11 -4.04 3.65
CA THR A 65 5.65 -4.21 2.26
C THR A 65 6.81 -4.67 1.38
N LYS A 66 6.59 -5.79 0.67
CA LYS A 66 7.55 -6.37 -0.26
C LYS A 66 7.10 -6.15 -1.69
N ALA A 67 7.99 -5.64 -2.54
CA ALA A 67 7.69 -5.51 -3.96
C ALA A 67 7.68 -6.88 -4.66
N SER A 68 8.43 -7.85 -4.12
CA SER A 68 8.43 -9.24 -4.60
C SER A 68 7.05 -9.90 -4.55
N ASP A 69 6.16 -9.43 -3.67
CA ASP A 69 4.77 -9.91 -3.62
C ASP A 69 4.09 -9.79 -4.98
N PHE A 70 4.53 -8.84 -5.83
CA PHE A 70 4.07 -8.73 -7.21
C PHE A 70 4.09 -10.09 -7.93
N PHE A 71 5.19 -10.84 -7.84
CA PHE A 71 5.32 -12.15 -8.47
C PHE A 71 4.79 -13.29 -7.60
N THR A 72 5.02 -13.25 -6.28
CA THR A 72 4.75 -14.39 -5.39
C THR A 72 3.29 -14.51 -4.95
N SER A 73 2.47 -13.46 -5.07
CA SER A 73 1.05 -13.53 -4.72
C SER A 73 0.18 -13.71 -5.96
N GLY A 74 -0.67 -14.76 -5.97
CA GLY A 74 -1.64 -15.01 -7.03
C GLY A 74 -1.04 -15.61 -8.30
N TYR A 75 -1.79 -15.57 -9.41
CA TYR A 75 -1.36 -16.13 -10.68
C TYR A 75 -0.23 -15.29 -11.32
N THR A 76 0.73 -15.97 -11.95
CA THR A 76 1.86 -15.34 -12.66
C THR A 76 1.50 -14.95 -14.10
N TYR A 77 0.39 -15.45 -14.65
CA TYR A 77 -0.11 -15.11 -16.00
C TYR A 77 0.98 -15.24 -17.08
N ASP A 78 1.79 -16.31 -17.05
CA ASP A 78 2.89 -16.55 -18.00
C ASP A 78 4.04 -15.52 -18.00
N TYR A 79 4.13 -14.66 -16.97
CA TYR A 79 5.26 -13.74 -16.81
C TYR A 79 6.62 -14.44 -16.90
N GLU A 80 6.74 -15.66 -16.38
CA GLU A 80 8.02 -16.38 -16.29
C GLU A 80 8.63 -16.61 -17.68
N ASN A 81 7.84 -17.23 -18.57
CA ASN A 81 8.27 -17.50 -19.95
C ASN A 81 8.50 -16.20 -20.72
N ALA A 82 7.62 -15.22 -20.52
CA ALA A 82 7.74 -13.93 -21.18
C ALA A 82 8.98 -13.14 -20.74
N LEU A 83 9.36 -13.21 -19.47
CA LEU A 83 10.57 -12.56 -18.94
C LEU A 83 11.85 -13.24 -19.44
N VAL A 84 11.86 -14.57 -19.56
CA VAL A 84 12.99 -15.30 -20.19
C VAL A 84 13.12 -14.89 -21.65
N ALA A 85 12.02 -14.86 -22.40
CA ALA A 85 12.02 -14.43 -23.80
C ALA A 85 12.50 -12.98 -23.93
N PHE A 86 12.01 -12.08 -23.07
CA PHE A 86 12.43 -10.68 -23.04
C PHE A 86 13.94 -10.55 -22.90
N GLN A 87 14.54 -11.17 -21.87
CA GLN A 87 15.98 -11.07 -21.65
C GLN A 87 16.81 -11.63 -22.79
N LYS A 88 16.37 -12.74 -23.40
CA LYS A 88 17.06 -13.37 -24.52
C LYS A 88 17.01 -12.49 -25.76
N GLU A 89 15.82 -12.02 -26.13
CA GLU A 89 15.57 -11.30 -27.39
C GLU A 89 16.07 -9.86 -27.38
N THR A 90 16.21 -9.26 -26.19
CA THR A 90 16.69 -7.89 -26.02
C THR A 90 18.14 -7.81 -25.51
N SER A 91 18.85 -8.94 -25.41
CA SER A 91 20.24 -9.01 -24.94
C SER A 91 21.26 -8.16 -25.74
N ASP A 92 20.91 -7.78 -26.97
CA ASP A 92 21.69 -6.89 -27.85
C ASP A 92 21.31 -5.40 -27.71
N VAL A 93 20.28 -5.08 -26.91
CA VAL A 93 19.86 -3.71 -26.61
C VAL A 93 20.56 -3.27 -25.33
N SER A 94 21.37 -2.22 -25.39
CA SER A 94 21.99 -1.68 -24.17
C SER A 94 20.96 -0.91 -23.33
N MET A 95 20.86 -1.27 -22.06
CA MET A 95 19.91 -0.73 -21.09
C MET A 95 20.66 -0.36 -19.81
N LYS A 96 21.44 0.72 -19.84
CA LYS A 96 22.34 1.11 -18.74
C LYS A 96 21.64 1.98 -17.72
N ILE A 97 21.86 1.69 -16.44
CA ILE A 97 21.39 2.54 -15.35
C ILE A 97 22.57 3.37 -14.84
N GLU A 98 22.46 4.69 -14.94
CA GLU A 98 23.47 5.64 -14.46
C GLU A 98 22.78 6.78 -13.69
N ASN A 99 23.28 7.08 -12.49
CA ASN A 99 22.74 8.11 -11.61
C ASN A 99 21.23 7.98 -11.34
N GLY A 100 20.74 6.74 -11.25
CA GLY A 100 19.31 6.44 -11.04
C GLY A 100 18.43 6.66 -12.27
N ALA A 101 19.03 6.82 -13.46
CA ALA A 101 18.33 6.96 -14.72
C ALA A 101 18.71 5.82 -15.69
N LEU A 102 17.71 5.22 -16.33
CA LEU A 102 17.87 4.28 -17.43
C LEU A 102 18.16 5.04 -18.73
N THR A 103 19.26 4.66 -19.37
CA THR A 103 19.62 5.05 -20.74
C THR A 103 19.50 3.81 -21.61
N LEU A 104 18.71 3.92 -22.67
CA LEU A 104 18.38 2.83 -23.57
C LEU A 104 18.78 3.18 -25.01
N ASP A 105 19.36 2.23 -25.73
CA ASP A 105 19.59 2.35 -27.18
C ASP A 105 18.24 2.27 -27.92
N GLU A 106 17.63 3.43 -28.16
CA GLU A 106 16.31 3.53 -28.80
C GLU A 106 16.29 2.95 -30.22
N ALA A 107 17.41 3.01 -30.94
CA ALA A 107 17.47 2.49 -32.30
C ALA A 107 17.49 0.96 -32.30
N ALA A 108 18.24 0.35 -31.39
CA ALA A 108 18.20 -1.10 -31.19
C ALA A 108 16.85 -1.56 -30.65
N TRP A 109 16.26 -0.82 -29.70
CA TRP A 109 14.96 -1.12 -29.12
C TRP A 109 13.82 -1.11 -30.16
N LYS A 110 13.74 -0.07 -31.00
CA LYS A 110 12.69 0.02 -32.03
C LYS A 110 12.71 -1.17 -33.00
N LYS A 111 13.88 -1.73 -33.30
CA LYS A 111 14.02 -2.93 -34.15
C LYS A 111 13.41 -4.19 -33.52
N LYS A 112 13.20 -4.21 -32.20
CA LYS A 112 12.58 -5.31 -31.47
C LYS A 112 11.06 -5.16 -31.36
N CYS A 113 10.52 -3.99 -31.68
CA CYS A 113 9.11 -3.67 -31.52
C CYS A 113 8.32 -3.97 -32.80
N VAL A 114 8.21 -5.26 -33.15
CA VAL A 114 7.44 -5.73 -34.31
C VAL A 114 6.47 -6.81 -33.85
N ASN A 115 5.20 -6.72 -34.26
CA ASN A 115 4.20 -7.72 -33.91
C ASN A 115 4.30 -8.97 -34.82
N PRO A 116 3.59 -10.08 -34.52
CA PRO A 116 3.63 -11.30 -35.33
C PRO A 116 3.07 -11.12 -36.76
N ASN A 117 2.34 -10.04 -37.03
CA ASN A 117 1.85 -9.69 -38.36
C ASN A 117 2.91 -8.92 -39.18
N GLY A 118 4.07 -8.61 -38.59
CA GLY A 118 5.14 -7.85 -39.22
C GLY A 118 4.95 -6.32 -39.18
N GLU A 119 4.03 -5.83 -38.35
CA GLU A 119 3.77 -4.39 -38.20
C GLU A 119 4.62 -3.80 -37.08
N ASP A 120 5.15 -2.59 -37.33
CA ASP A 120 5.86 -1.82 -36.31
C ASP A 120 4.90 -1.41 -35.19
N VAL A 121 5.28 -1.72 -33.96
CA VAL A 121 4.53 -1.40 -32.75
C VAL A 121 5.36 -0.56 -31.78
N SER A 122 4.72 -0.03 -30.73
CA SER A 122 5.39 0.82 -29.72
C SER A 122 5.98 0.05 -28.54
N TYR A 123 5.97 -1.29 -28.60
CA TYR A 123 6.38 -2.18 -27.51
C TYR A 123 7.06 -3.44 -28.06
N TRP A 124 7.92 -4.06 -27.26
CA TRP A 124 8.30 -5.45 -27.46
C TRP A 124 7.19 -6.35 -26.89
N GLY A 125 6.81 -7.39 -27.62
CA GLY A 125 5.73 -8.29 -27.22
C GLY A 125 6.16 -9.75 -27.16
N TYR A 126 5.73 -10.45 -26.11
CA TYR A 126 5.78 -11.91 -26.05
C TYR A 126 4.49 -12.49 -26.61
N TYR A 127 4.60 -13.22 -27.73
CA TYR A 127 3.44 -13.74 -28.45
C TYR A 127 3.41 -15.26 -28.49
N TYR A 128 2.22 -15.83 -28.32
CA TYR A 128 1.99 -17.26 -28.48
C TYR A 128 0.64 -17.51 -29.15
N LYS A 129 0.49 -18.69 -29.77
CA LYS A 129 -0.77 -19.09 -30.41
C LYS A 129 -1.66 -19.80 -29.42
N VAL A 130 -2.94 -19.43 -29.42
CA VAL A 130 -3.98 -20.10 -28.65
C VAL A 130 -5.03 -20.63 -29.63
N PRO A 131 -5.47 -21.89 -29.52
CA PRO A 131 -6.56 -22.40 -30.33
C PRO A 131 -7.88 -21.75 -29.89
N VAL A 132 -8.56 -21.08 -30.80
CA VAL A 132 -9.87 -20.47 -30.55
C VAL A 132 -10.93 -21.23 -31.33
N SER A 133 -12.00 -21.63 -30.64
CA SER A 133 -13.18 -22.22 -31.24
C SER A 133 -14.02 -21.12 -31.89
N ILE A 134 -14.00 -21.06 -33.21
CA ILE A 134 -14.87 -20.14 -33.96
C ILE A 134 -16.06 -20.96 -34.45
N THR A 135 -17.26 -20.53 -34.08
CA THR A 135 -18.51 -21.03 -34.69
C THR A 135 -18.73 -20.23 -35.96
N GLU A 136 -18.44 -20.81 -37.12
CA GLU A 136 -18.82 -20.18 -38.39
C GLU A 136 -20.34 -20.33 -38.57
N GLU A 137 -21.03 -19.19 -38.67
CA GLU A 137 -22.43 -19.17 -39.08
C GLU A 137 -22.51 -19.63 -40.53
N LYS A 138 -23.24 -20.72 -40.79
CA LYS A 138 -23.48 -21.20 -42.15
C LYS A 138 -24.12 -20.05 -42.96
N PRO A 139 -23.66 -19.73 -44.18
CA PRO A 139 -24.30 -18.71 -45.00
C PRO A 139 -25.80 -19.02 -45.09
N ALA A 140 -26.62 -18.02 -44.80
CA ALA A 140 -28.07 -18.17 -44.88
C ALA A 140 -28.44 -18.48 -46.33
N ASP A 141 -28.96 -19.68 -46.58
CA ASP A 141 -29.59 -20.00 -47.85
C ASP A 141 -30.80 -19.04 -47.99
N GLU A 142 -30.78 -18.13 -48.98
CA GLU A 142 -31.77 -17.06 -49.18
C GLU A 142 -33.21 -17.56 -49.48
N ASN A 143 -33.50 -18.86 -49.37
CA ASN A 143 -34.74 -19.46 -49.86
C ASN A 143 -35.53 -20.35 -48.89
N ASN A 144 -35.31 -20.31 -47.57
CA ASN A 144 -36.15 -21.10 -46.66
C ASN A 144 -36.75 -20.30 -45.49
N SER A 145 -38.06 -20.07 -45.59
CA SER A 145 -38.92 -19.66 -44.47
C SER A 145 -39.45 -20.90 -43.75
N SER A 146 -38.85 -21.29 -42.63
CA SER A 146 -39.55 -21.88 -41.46
C SER A 146 -38.58 -22.36 -40.37
N THR A 147 -38.87 -21.89 -39.16
CA THR A 147 -38.64 -22.46 -37.81
C THR A 147 -37.56 -23.52 -37.56
N SER A 148 -36.65 -23.15 -36.65
CA SER A 148 -35.95 -23.98 -35.66
C SER A 148 -35.25 -25.24 -36.18
N SER A 149 -33.99 -25.07 -36.57
CA SER A 149 -32.94 -25.96 -36.08
C SER A 149 -31.74 -25.09 -35.73
N GLN A 150 -31.21 -25.23 -34.52
CA GLN A 150 -29.87 -24.75 -34.20
C GLN A 150 -28.93 -25.49 -35.16
N ALA A 151 -28.55 -24.83 -36.26
CA ALA A 151 -27.50 -25.33 -37.11
C ALA A 151 -26.24 -25.40 -36.24
N ALA A 152 -25.80 -26.62 -35.91
CA ALA A 152 -24.51 -26.84 -35.31
C ALA A 152 -23.46 -26.36 -36.32
N GLY A 153 -23.00 -25.12 -36.16
CA GLY A 153 -21.88 -24.58 -36.92
C GLY A 153 -20.68 -25.50 -36.77
N MET A 154 -19.90 -25.65 -37.83
CA MET A 154 -18.61 -26.34 -37.71
C MET A 154 -17.73 -25.52 -36.77
N ILE A 155 -17.32 -26.13 -35.66
CA ILE A 155 -16.31 -25.54 -34.77
C ILE A 155 -14.97 -25.76 -35.46
N THR A 156 -14.47 -24.72 -36.12
CA THR A 156 -13.12 -24.74 -36.68
C THR A 156 -12.19 -24.13 -35.62
N ALA A 157 -11.23 -24.92 -35.14
CA ALA A 157 -10.16 -24.41 -34.31
C ALA A 157 -9.22 -23.59 -35.19
N LYS A 158 -9.15 -22.28 -34.96
CA LYS A 158 -8.17 -21.41 -35.62
C LYS A 158 -7.16 -20.94 -34.58
N ASP A 159 -5.88 -21.03 -34.93
CA ASP A 159 -4.83 -20.43 -34.13
C ASP A 159 -4.94 -18.91 -34.21
N GLN A 160 -5.07 -18.26 -33.05
CA GLN A 160 -4.99 -16.81 -32.93
C GLN A 160 -3.75 -16.42 -32.13
N TRP A 161 -3.01 -15.42 -32.63
CA TRP A 161 -1.89 -14.83 -31.90
C TRP A 161 -2.41 -14.08 -30.68
N HIS A 162 -1.78 -14.31 -29.53
CA HIS A 162 -2.06 -13.65 -28.27
C HIS A 162 -0.77 -13.03 -27.70
N CYS A 163 -0.87 -11.82 -27.17
CA CYS A 163 0.22 -11.11 -26.49
C CYS A 163 0.11 -11.32 -24.97
N GLY A 164 1.04 -12.09 -24.41
CA GLY A 164 1.09 -12.38 -22.97
C GLY A 164 1.82 -11.32 -22.14
N LEU A 165 2.79 -10.62 -22.74
CA LEU A 165 3.54 -9.53 -22.11
C LEU A 165 3.88 -8.47 -23.15
N ALA A 166 3.60 -7.21 -22.82
CA ALA A 166 4.05 -6.05 -23.58
C ALA A 166 5.02 -5.21 -22.75
N VAL A 167 6.19 -4.92 -23.31
CA VAL A 167 7.22 -4.08 -22.67
C VAL A 167 7.34 -2.78 -23.46
N TYR A 168 7.05 -1.66 -22.81
CA TYR A 168 7.12 -0.33 -23.38
C TYR A 168 8.34 0.42 -22.85
N TYR A 169 8.87 1.32 -23.66
CA TYR A 169 9.81 2.36 -23.23
C TYR A 169 9.15 3.73 -23.39
N CYS A 170 9.08 4.52 -22.32
CA CYS A 170 8.39 5.82 -22.31
C CYS A 170 9.33 7.03 -22.17
N GLY A 171 10.65 6.81 -22.16
CA GLY A 171 11.64 7.88 -22.06
C GLY A 171 11.45 8.74 -20.81
N ASP A 172 11.35 10.06 -20.98
CA ASP A 172 11.17 11.03 -19.90
C ASP A 172 9.74 11.05 -19.31
N GLU A 173 8.75 10.37 -19.92
CA GLU A 173 7.40 10.32 -19.34
C GLU A 173 7.38 9.42 -18.09
N ASN A 174 6.58 9.81 -17.09
CA ASN A 174 6.40 8.98 -15.90
C ASN A 174 5.73 7.63 -16.29
N PRO A 175 6.34 6.47 -15.94
CA PRO A 175 5.85 5.16 -16.36
C PRO A 175 4.40 4.87 -15.98
N TYR A 176 3.98 5.29 -14.78
CA TYR A 176 2.61 5.08 -14.31
C TYR A 176 1.60 5.90 -15.12
N LYS A 177 1.93 7.16 -15.44
CA LYS A 177 1.08 8.01 -16.30
C LYS A 177 0.98 7.45 -17.71
N PHE A 178 2.12 7.07 -18.29
CA PHE A 178 2.17 6.45 -19.61
C PHE A 178 1.31 5.18 -19.65
N ALA A 179 1.48 4.29 -18.66
CA ALA A 179 0.72 3.05 -18.53
C ALA A 179 -0.79 3.34 -18.44
N THR A 180 -1.19 4.26 -17.56
CA THR A 180 -2.60 4.64 -17.36
C THR A 180 -3.21 5.18 -18.66
N ASN A 181 -2.50 6.06 -19.35
CA ASN A 181 -2.94 6.62 -20.63
C ASN A 181 -3.13 5.54 -21.69
N LYS A 182 -2.17 4.60 -21.79
CA LYS A 182 -2.25 3.47 -22.73
C LYS A 182 -3.41 2.54 -22.41
N PHE A 183 -3.57 2.14 -21.15
CA PHE A 183 -4.60 1.18 -20.74
C PHE A 183 -6.02 1.76 -20.76
N SER A 184 -6.15 3.07 -20.57
CA SER A 184 -7.46 3.75 -20.63
C SER A 184 -8.09 3.72 -22.03
N ASN A 185 -7.29 3.51 -23.08
CA ASN A 185 -7.77 3.39 -24.44
C ASN A 185 -7.68 1.93 -24.90
N LEU A 186 -8.83 1.27 -24.96
CA LEU A 186 -8.98 -0.13 -25.33
C LEU A 186 -8.39 -0.47 -26.71
N GLN A 187 -8.32 0.50 -27.64
CA GLN A 187 -7.71 0.27 -28.96
C GLN A 187 -6.17 0.14 -28.90
N ASN A 188 -5.56 0.59 -27.80
CA ASN A 188 -4.11 0.47 -27.61
C ASN A 188 -3.71 -0.86 -26.95
N ASP A 189 -4.65 -1.74 -26.62
CA ASP A 189 -4.34 -3.07 -26.11
C ASP A 189 -3.60 -3.89 -27.20
N PRO A 190 -2.44 -4.48 -26.90
CA PRO A 190 -1.74 -5.37 -27.82
C PRO A 190 -2.62 -6.46 -28.43
N ASN A 191 -3.56 -7.01 -27.67
CA ASN A 191 -4.46 -8.03 -28.17
C ASN A 191 -5.57 -7.46 -29.07
N ALA A 192 -6.00 -6.21 -28.84
CA ALA A 192 -6.92 -5.52 -29.75
C ALA A 192 -6.27 -5.27 -31.12
N GLN A 193 -4.97 -4.94 -31.15
CA GLN A 193 -4.20 -4.78 -32.40
C GLN A 193 -4.06 -6.10 -33.17
N LEU A 194 -4.12 -7.25 -32.49
CA LEU A 194 -4.14 -8.58 -33.11
C LEU A 194 -5.55 -9.03 -33.53
N GLY A 195 -6.55 -8.15 -33.45
CA GLY A 195 -7.93 -8.45 -33.81
C GLY A 195 -8.66 -9.34 -32.80
N GLN A 196 -8.20 -9.42 -31.54
CA GLN A 196 -8.90 -10.15 -30.48
C GLN A 196 -10.04 -9.30 -29.88
N THR A 197 -11.09 -9.97 -29.40
CA THR A 197 -12.16 -9.34 -28.61
C THR A 197 -11.65 -8.99 -27.21
N LEU A 198 -11.90 -7.75 -26.79
CA LEU A 198 -11.34 -7.12 -25.58
C LEU A 198 -11.66 -7.82 -24.24
N GLU A 199 -12.72 -8.63 -24.20
CA GLU A 199 -13.15 -9.31 -22.96
C GLU A 199 -12.43 -10.65 -22.73
N SER A 200 -11.81 -11.18 -23.78
CA SER A 200 -11.36 -12.58 -23.79
C SER A 200 -10.03 -12.79 -23.08
N TYR A 201 -9.14 -11.79 -23.06
CA TYR A 201 -7.78 -11.99 -22.55
C TYR A 201 -7.19 -10.78 -21.84
N SER A 202 -6.17 -11.03 -21.01
CA SER A 202 -5.43 -10.00 -20.29
C SER A 202 -3.98 -9.96 -20.72
N THR A 203 -3.45 -8.76 -20.93
CA THR A 203 -2.04 -8.56 -21.27
C THR A 203 -1.27 -8.17 -20.00
N ASN A 204 -0.11 -8.78 -19.75
CA ASN A 204 0.80 -8.23 -18.75
C ASN A 204 1.59 -7.09 -19.35
N THR A 205 1.97 -6.10 -18.52
CA THR A 205 2.68 -4.93 -19.04
C THR A 205 3.85 -4.52 -18.16
N ILE A 206 4.98 -4.23 -18.79
CA ILE A 206 6.11 -3.54 -18.20
C ILE A 206 6.27 -2.21 -18.93
N VAL A 207 6.45 -1.12 -18.19
CA VAL A 207 6.77 0.20 -18.74
C VAL A 207 8.07 0.66 -18.12
N MET A 208 9.10 0.75 -18.96
CA MET A 208 10.41 1.29 -18.61
C MET A 208 10.43 2.78 -18.92
N GLY A 209 10.52 3.62 -17.89
CA GLY A 209 10.86 5.03 -18.07
C GLY A 209 12.31 5.27 -17.68
N LYS A 210 12.69 6.54 -17.70
CA LYS A 210 14.02 6.98 -17.30
C LYS A 210 14.29 6.72 -15.81
N ASP A 211 13.41 7.15 -14.91
CA ASP A 211 13.72 7.12 -13.47
C ASP A 211 13.14 5.90 -12.74
N ALA A 212 12.25 5.15 -13.41
CA ALA A 212 11.49 4.07 -12.79
C ALA A 212 11.01 3.04 -13.83
N ILE A 213 10.63 1.88 -13.32
CA ILE A 213 9.92 0.85 -14.06
C ILE A 213 8.60 0.56 -13.37
N TYR A 214 7.55 0.41 -14.17
CA TYR A 214 6.21 0.08 -13.73
C TYR A 214 5.82 -1.28 -14.28
N LEU A 215 5.31 -2.17 -13.43
CA LEU A 215 4.86 -3.49 -13.81
C LEU A 215 3.38 -3.65 -13.46
N ALA A 216 2.63 -4.28 -14.36
CA ALA A 216 1.21 -4.55 -14.21
C ALA A 216 0.87 -5.99 -14.63
N LYS A 217 0.01 -6.64 -13.85
CA LYS A 217 -0.55 -7.97 -14.13
C LYS A 217 -2.00 -7.87 -14.58
N GLY A 218 -2.35 -8.71 -15.55
CA GLY A 218 -3.73 -8.95 -15.90
C GLY A 218 -4.46 -7.69 -16.37
N VAL A 219 -3.83 -6.91 -17.24
CA VAL A 219 -4.43 -5.68 -17.78
C VAL A 219 -5.55 -6.07 -18.75
N LYS A 220 -6.77 -5.60 -18.48
CA LYS A 220 -7.95 -5.75 -19.34
C LYS A 220 -8.62 -4.39 -19.49
N GLY A 221 -8.28 -3.65 -20.55
CA GLY A 221 -8.63 -2.24 -20.65
C GLY A 221 -8.13 -1.45 -19.44
N SER A 222 -9.01 -0.67 -18.80
CA SER A 222 -8.67 0.13 -17.61
C SER A 222 -8.50 -0.68 -16.32
N GLN A 223 -8.76 -1.99 -16.33
CA GLN A 223 -8.66 -2.85 -15.14
C GLN A 223 -7.25 -3.45 -15.03
N VAL A 224 -6.62 -3.29 -13.87
CA VAL A 224 -5.32 -3.88 -13.56
C VAL A 224 -5.45 -4.70 -12.28
N THR A 225 -5.05 -5.98 -12.33
CA THR A 225 -5.20 -6.89 -11.19
C THR A 225 -4.18 -6.58 -10.09
N LYS A 226 -2.93 -6.34 -10.49
CA LYS A 226 -1.84 -5.97 -9.57
C LYS A 226 -0.83 -5.09 -10.29
N ASN A 227 -0.29 -4.11 -9.59
CA ASN A 227 0.80 -3.29 -10.11
C ASN A 227 1.86 -3.00 -9.06
N VAL A 228 3.04 -2.62 -9.53
CA VAL A 228 4.13 -2.11 -8.70
C VAL A 228 4.97 -1.14 -9.51
N GLN A 229 5.49 -0.11 -8.86
CA GLN A 229 6.48 0.80 -9.44
C GLN A 229 7.73 0.81 -8.59
N VAL A 230 8.88 0.63 -9.22
CA VAL A 230 10.19 0.66 -8.55
C VAL A 230 11.10 1.66 -9.25
N LYS A 231 12.01 2.28 -8.48
CA LYS A 231 12.96 3.28 -8.99
C LYS A 231 14.31 2.65 -9.25
N TYR A 232 15.12 3.29 -10.08
CA TYR A 232 16.49 2.86 -10.33
C TYR A 232 17.52 3.50 -9.38
N ASP A 233 17.07 4.21 -8.35
CA ASP A 233 17.93 4.96 -7.41
C ASP A 233 18.66 4.07 -6.37
N TYR A 234 18.51 2.76 -6.46
CA TYR A 234 19.28 1.83 -5.65
C TYR A 234 20.74 1.79 -6.09
N LYS A 235 21.66 2.08 -5.16
CA LYS A 235 23.12 2.15 -5.43
C LYS A 235 23.70 0.92 -6.12
N GLY A 236 23.12 -0.26 -5.92
CA GLY A 236 23.60 -1.50 -6.54
C GLY A 236 23.28 -1.61 -8.04
N PHE A 237 22.44 -0.73 -8.59
CA PHE A 237 22.12 -0.66 -10.02
C PHE A 237 23.03 0.29 -10.79
N ASP A 238 23.64 1.26 -10.12
CA ASP A 238 24.42 2.32 -10.76
C ASP A 238 25.62 1.77 -11.54
N GLY A 239 25.76 2.22 -12.78
CA GLY A 239 26.80 1.78 -13.72
C GLY A 239 26.61 0.38 -14.30
N LYS A 240 25.47 -0.29 -14.05
CA LYS A 240 25.20 -1.63 -14.59
C LYS A 240 24.15 -1.61 -15.68
N ASP A 241 24.25 -2.57 -16.58
CA ASP A 241 23.21 -2.84 -17.57
C ASP A 241 22.09 -3.66 -16.92
N LEU A 242 20.84 -3.38 -17.29
CA LEU A 242 19.64 -4.06 -16.78
C LEU A 242 19.72 -5.57 -17.02
N HIS A 243 20.28 -6.01 -18.15
CA HIS A 243 20.49 -7.44 -18.42
C HIS A 243 21.47 -8.09 -17.43
N THR A 244 22.45 -7.34 -16.93
CA THR A 244 23.40 -7.84 -15.92
C THR A 244 22.76 -7.90 -14.54
N ILE A 245 21.92 -6.92 -14.20
CA ILE A 245 21.18 -6.90 -12.93
C ILE A 245 20.16 -8.03 -12.87
N LEU A 246 19.53 -8.33 -14.01
CA LEU A 246 18.50 -9.35 -14.13
C LEU A 246 19.03 -10.73 -14.54
N ALA A 247 20.35 -10.90 -14.64
CA ALA A 247 20.95 -12.19 -14.91
C ALA A 247 20.84 -13.11 -13.68
N PRO A 248 20.27 -14.32 -13.81
CA PRO A 248 20.16 -15.24 -12.69
C PRO A 248 21.54 -15.73 -12.24
N GLU A 249 21.77 -15.73 -10.92
CA GLU A 249 22.92 -16.39 -10.31
C GLU A 249 22.77 -17.93 -10.34
N GLU A 250 23.85 -18.65 -10.05
CA GLU A 250 23.84 -20.12 -9.99
C GLU A 250 22.76 -20.61 -9.00
N ASN A 251 21.76 -21.35 -9.52
CA ASN A 251 20.58 -21.87 -8.83
C ASN A 251 19.42 -20.89 -8.54
N GLN A 252 19.43 -19.66 -9.08
CA GLN A 252 18.27 -18.75 -9.00
C GLN A 252 17.39 -18.86 -10.25
N THR A 253 16.07 -18.78 -10.07
CA THR A 253 15.15 -18.64 -11.21
C THR A 253 15.16 -17.19 -11.73
N ILE A 254 14.66 -17.02 -12.94
CA ILE A 254 14.44 -15.69 -13.52
C ILE A 254 13.56 -14.81 -12.60
N ILE A 255 12.53 -15.42 -11.99
CA ILE A 255 11.57 -14.73 -11.13
C ILE A 255 12.23 -14.30 -9.84
N ASP A 256 13.12 -15.12 -9.27
CA ASP A 256 13.85 -14.75 -8.05
C ASP A 256 14.72 -13.51 -8.30
N THR A 257 15.36 -13.46 -9.47
CA THR A 257 16.18 -12.31 -9.87
C THR A 257 15.32 -11.06 -10.06
N TRP A 258 14.15 -11.19 -10.70
CA TRP A 258 13.19 -10.11 -10.81
C TRP A 258 12.61 -9.69 -9.46
N CYS A 259 12.34 -10.61 -8.55
CA CYS A 259 11.92 -10.32 -7.18
C CYS A 259 12.98 -9.49 -6.44
N ASN A 260 14.26 -9.89 -6.55
CA ASN A 260 15.38 -9.16 -5.96
C ASN A 260 15.53 -7.76 -6.57
N PHE A 261 15.40 -7.65 -7.88
CA PHE A 261 15.41 -6.36 -8.57
C PHE A 261 14.27 -5.45 -8.08
N LEU A 262 13.04 -5.96 -8.02
CA LEU A 262 11.89 -5.19 -7.52
C LEU A 262 12.09 -4.77 -6.06
N GLU A 263 12.55 -5.68 -5.20
CA GLU A 263 12.74 -5.39 -3.78
C GLU A 263 13.81 -4.30 -3.56
N ASN A 264 14.94 -4.39 -4.28
CA ASN A 264 16.00 -3.41 -4.23
C ASN A 264 15.56 -2.04 -4.77
N GLY A 265 14.87 -2.01 -5.91
CA GLY A 265 14.35 -0.76 -6.50
C GLY A 265 13.18 -0.14 -5.73
N TYR A 266 12.53 -0.89 -4.84
CA TYR A 266 11.43 -0.40 -4.03
C TYR A 266 11.87 0.22 -2.70
N VAL A 267 13.14 0.06 -2.29
CA VAL A 267 13.64 0.55 -0.98
C VAL A 267 13.38 2.05 -0.78
N SER A 268 13.67 2.86 -1.80
CA SER A 268 13.48 4.31 -1.75
C SER A 268 12.00 4.67 -1.61
N THR A 269 11.16 4.12 -2.50
CA THR A 269 9.71 4.30 -2.46
C THR A 269 9.12 3.87 -1.11
N ARG A 270 9.51 2.70 -0.61
CA ARG A 270 9.07 2.18 0.68
C ARG A 270 9.42 3.13 1.83
N ASN A 271 10.66 3.61 1.87
CA ASN A 271 11.10 4.53 2.92
C ASN A 271 10.35 5.87 2.86
N THR A 272 10.17 6.43 1.67
CA THR A 272 9.39 7.66 1.47
C THR A 272 7.96 7.49 1.94
N LEU A 273 7.26 6.45 1.48
CA LEU A 273 5.88 6.19 1.88
C LEU A 273 5.77 5.93 3.38
N ALA A 274 6.69 5.16 3.96
CA ALA A 274 6.69 4.89 5.40
C ALA A 274 6.78 6.19 6.22
N TRP A 275 7.65 7.12 5.84
CA TRP A 275 7.78 8.41 6.52
C TRP A 275 6.59 9.34 6.28
N GLU A 276 6.13 9.47 5.04
CA GLU A 276 5.01 10.33 4.66
C GLU A 276 3.73 9.92 5.40
N TYR A 277 3.34 8.65 5.32
CA TYR A 277 2.12 8.17 5.97
C TYR A 277 2.25 8.12 7.49
N SER A 278 3.44 7.83 8.04
CA SER A 278 3.65 7.92 9.49
C SER A 278 3.54 9.36 9.99
N GLY A 279 4.04 10.33 9.22
CA GLY A 279 3.91 11.76 9.53
C GLY A 279 2.45 12.23 9.50
N ILE A 280 1.70 11.81 8.48
CA ILE A 280 0.25 12.08 8.39
C ILE A 280 -0.49 11.48 9.58
N MET A 281 -0.21 10.21 9.91
CA MET A 281 -0.84 9.54 11.05
C MET A 281 -0.48 10.17 12.40
N LEU A 282 0.74 10.70 12.54
CA LEU A 282 1.14 11.45 13.72
C LEU A 282 0.30 12.72 13.87
N ALA A 283 0.16 13.48 12.77
CA ALA A 283 -0.63 14.70 12.75
C ALA A 283 -2.11 14.44 13.08
N ILE A 284 -2.71 13.40 12.49
CA ILE A 284 -4.07 12.96 12.79
C ILE A 284 -4.20 12.57 14.26
N SER A 285 -3.25 11.79 14.79
CA SER A 285 -3.28 11.33 16.19
C SER A 285 -3.21 12.50 17.17
N VAL A 286 -2.32 13.47 16.92
CA VAL A 286 -2.23 14.71 17.72
C VAL A 286 -3.54 15.51 17.63
N GLY A 287 -4.08 15.68 16.43
CA GLY A 287 -5.34 16.39 16.19
C GLY A 287 -6.52 15.77 16.96
N ILE A 288 -6.64 14.45 16.93
CA ILE A 288 -7.69 13.72 17.64
C ILE A 288 -7.48 13.81 19.16
N ILE A 289 -6.24 13.68 19.67
CA ILE A 289 -5.95 13.86 21.10
C ILE A 289 -6.37 15.25 21.59
N PHE A 290 -6.12 16.28 20.79
CA PHE A 290 -6.57 17.63 21.10
C PHE A 290 -8.11 17.72 21.06
N LEU A 291 -8.74 17.26 19.98
CA LEU A 291 -10.18 17.31 19.78
C LEU A 291 -10.97 16.54 20.85
N MET A 292 -10.47 15.39 21.30
CA MET A 292 -11.13 14.65 22.37
C MET A 292 -11.05 15.36 23.73
N GLY A 293 -9.96 16.08 24.01
CA GLY A 293 -9.89 16.95 25.19
C GLY A 293 -10.90 18.10 25.13
N LEU A 294 -11.11 18.68 23.95
CA LEU A 294 -12.16 19.66 23.70
C LEU A 294 -13.56 19.05 23.88
N LEU A 295 -13.79 17.84 23.40
CA LEU A 295 -15.07 17.14 23.56
C LEU A 295 -15.39 16.88 25.03
N VAL A 296 -14.39 16.47 25.84
CA VAL A 296 -14.54 16.38 27.31
C VAL A 296 -14.95 17.74 27.90
N PHE A 297 -14.34 18.84 27.45
CA PHE A 297 -14.71 20.18 27.89
C PHE A 297 -16.17 20.51 27.58
N ILE A 298 -16.64 20.27 26.34
CA ILE A 298 -18.04 20.53 25.96
C ILE A 298 -19.01 19.70 26.82
N MET A 299 -18.72 18.41 27.02
CA MET A 299 -19.56 17.53 27.85
C MET A 299 -19.67 17.99 29.30
N THR A 300 -18.61 18.58 29.85
CA THR A 300 -18.63 19.15 31.21
C THR A 300 -19.39 20.47 31.33
N ARG A 301 -19.75 21.13 30.22
CA ARG A 301 -20.46 22.42 30.21
C ARG A 301 -21.98 22.35 30.27
N GLY A 302 -22.56 21.15 30.39
CA GLY A 302 -23.99 20.98 30.60
C GLY A 302 -24.51 21.77 31.81
N ARG A 303 -25.71 22.37 31.71
CA ARG A 303 -26.29 23.26 32.72
C ARG A 303 -26.32 22.65 34.13
N ASN A 304 -26.60 21.34 34.22
CA ASN A 304 -26.72 20.59 35.47
C ASN A 304 -25.50 19.69 35.76
N ASN A 305 -24.37 19.90 35.06
CA ASN A 305 -23.19 19.07 35.26
C ASN A 305 -22.37 19.58 36.46
N PRO A 306 -22.11 18.74 37.51
CA PRO A 306 -21.29 19.13 38.66
C PRO A 306 -19.83 19.46 38.27
N PHE A 307 -19.39 19.01 37.09
CA PHE A 307 -18.05 19.23 36.56
C PHE A 307 -17.90 20.52 35.74
N ARG A 308 -18.91 21.40 35.73
CA ARG A 308 -18.88 22.70 35.04
C ARG A 308 -17.75 23.63 35.49
N ILE A 309 -17.21 23.39 36.69
CA ILE A 309 -16.08 24.12 37.28
C ILE A 309 -14.74 23.85 36.57
N TYR A 310 -14.64 22.80 35.76
CA TYR A 310 -13.38 22.47 35.10
C TYR A 310 -13.03 23.48 34.01
N THR A 311 -11.77 23.91 34.04
CA THR A 311 -11.19 24.78 33.01
C THR A 311 -10.86 23.96 31.76
N PHE A 312 -10.79 24.63 30.60
CA PHE A 312 -10.42 24.00 29.34
C PHE A 312 -9.13 23.16 29.45
N TRP A 313 -8.09 23.73 30.07
CA TRP A 313 -6.82 23.04 30.27
C TRP A 313 -6.91 21.84 31.22
N GLN A 314 -7.79 21.87 32.22
CA GLN A 314 -8.02 20.69 33.07
C GLN A 314 -8.68 19.56 32.27
N CYS A 315 -9.68 19.87 31.44
CA CYS A 315 -10.31 18.88 30.56
C CYS A 315 -9.32 18.32 29.52
N GLN A 316 -8.44 19.17 28.99
CA GLN A 316 -7.40 18.75 28.07
C GLN A 316 -6.43 17.75 28.69
N LYS A 317 -6.00 17.95 29.95
CA LYS A 317 -5.16 16.99 30.68
C LYS A 317 -5.83 15.63 30.86
N ILE A 318 -7.16 15.62 31.09
CA ILE A 318 -7.93 14.36 31.19
C ILE A 318 -7.87 13.62 29.84
N GLY A 319 -8.11 14.34 28.74
CA GLY A 319 -7.97 13.80 27.39
C GLY A 319 -6.57 13.23 27.12
N TYR A 320 -5.53 13.93 27.53
CA TYR A 320 -4.14 13.50 27.36
C TYR A 320 -3.77 12.24 28.15
N TYR A 321 -4.21 12.10 29.41
CA TYR A 321 -4.00 10.84 30.12
C TYR A 321 -4.84 9.70 29.56
N ALA A 322 -6.01 10.01 28.99
CA ALA A 322 -6.88 9.03 28.38
C ALA A 322 -6.34 8.48 27.05
N SER A 323 -5.38 9.12 26.37
CA SER A 323 -4.91 8.68 25.06
C SER A 323 -3.96 7.48 25.10
N LEU A 324 -3.26 7.25 26.22
CA LEU A 324 -2.19 6.24 26.28
C LEU A 324 -2.71 4.79 26.13
N CYS A 325 -3.81 4.42 26.79
CA CYS A 325 -4.35 3.07 26.70
C CYS A 325 -4.85 2.74 25.27
N PRO A 326 -5.65 3.60 24.61
CA PRO A 326 -5.99 3.42 23.21
C PRO A 326 -4.80 3.33 22.27
N ALA A 327 -3.71 4.08 22.52
CA ALA A 327 -2.48 3.97 21.72
C ALA A 327 -1.81 2.60 21.87
N LEU A 328 -1.73 2.07 23.10
CA LEU A 328 -1.20 0.73 23.34
C LEU A 328 -2.09 -0.36 22.75
N LEU A 329 -3.41 -0.22 22.84
CA LEU A 329 -4.35 -1.11 22.15
C LEU A 329 -4.27 -0.96 20.63
N GLY A 330 -3.89 0.22 20.15
CA GLY A 330 -3.49 0.51 18.76
C GLY A 330 -2.50 -0.49 18.20
N LEU A 331 -1.56 -0.97 19.03
CA LEU A 331 -0.56 -1.96 18.64
C LEU A 331 -1.15 -3.34 18.33
N LEU A 332 -2.41 -3.62 18.69
CA LEU A 332 -3.10 -4.83 18.24
C LEU A 332 -3.27 -4.89 16.72
N ALA A 333 -3.06 -3.78 16.01
CA ALA A 333 -2.97 -3.76 14.55
C ALA A 333 -1.88 -4.69 13.98
N PHE A 334 -0.89 -5.11 14.79
CA PHE A 334 0.08 -6.15 14.39
C PHE A 334 -0.52 -7.55 14.26
N VAL A 335 -1.68 -7.81 14.86
CA VAL A 335 -2.39 -9.06 14.69
C VAL A 335 -2.93 -9.10 13.25
N PRO A 336 -2.66 -10.16 12.45
CA PRO A 336 -3.03 -10.21 11.04
C PRO A 336 -4.49 -9.87 10.76
N SER A 337 -5.40 -10.28 11.66
CA SER A 337 -6.84 -10.02 11.58
C SER A 337 -7.23 -8.53 11.64
N PHE A 338 -6.36 -7.66 12.16
CA PHE A 338 -6.62 -6.22 12.33
C PHE A 338 -5.71 -5.32 11.46
N SER A 339 -4.84 -5.91 10.65
CA SER A 339 -3.88 -5.19 9.78
C SER A 339 -4.55 -4.18 8.84
N GLY A 340 -5.73 -4.52 8.29
CA GLY A 340 -6.51 -3.62 7.44
C GLY A 340 -7.16 -2.42 8.17
N MET A 341 -7.25 -2.45 9.50
CA MET A 341 -7.86 -1.39 10.32
C MET A 341 -6.83 -0.49 11.00
N THR A 342 -5.55 -0.63 10.66
CA THR A 342 -4.43 0.03 11.34
C THR A 342 -4.61 1.54 11.48
N MET A 343 -5.10 2.22 10.43
CA MET A 343 -5.31 3.68 10.46
C MET A 343 -6.47 4.12 11.36
N PHE A 344 -7.43 3.25 11.67
CA PHE A 344 -8.64 3.60 12.40
C PHE A 344 -8.65 3.11 13.85
N LEU A 345 -7.78 2.15 14.19
CA LEU A 345 -7.85 1.44 15.47
C LEU A 345 -7.58 2.38 16.66
N PHE A 346 -6.56 3.25 16.57
CA PHE A 346 -6.32 4.25 17.61
C PHE A 346 -7.47 5.28 17.75
N PRO A 347 -7.89 5.98 16.68
CA PRO A 347 -9.04 6.89 16.72
C PRO A 347 -10.30 6.25 17.34
N MET A 348 -10.65 5.05 16.88
CA MET A 348 -11.85 4.34 17.32
C MET A 348 -11.79 4.00 18.81
N MET A 349 -10.71 3.37 19.26
CA MET A 349 -10.54 2.98 20.67
C MET A 349 -10.51 4.19 21.59
N TYR A 350 -9.97 5.31 21.12
CA TYR A 350 -9.91 6.52 21.90
C TYR A 350 -11.28 7.21 22.02
N ILE A 351 -12.04 7.30 20.92
CA ILE A 351 -13.43 7.79 20.95
C ILE A 351 -14.28 6.95 21.92
N LEU A 352 -14.19 5.61 21.82
CA LEU A 352 -14.91 4.71 22.71
C LEU A 352 -14.54 4.97 24.18
N ARG A 353 -13.26 5.14 24.47
CA ARG A 353 -12.79 5.40 25.85
C ARG A 353 -13.34 6.71 26.41
N ILE A 354 -13.30 7.79 25.63
CA ILE A 354 -13.79 9.11 26.05
C ILE A 354 -15.30 9.09 26.23
N THR A 355 -16.02 8.40 25.33
CA THR A 355 -17.48 8.22 25.42
C THR A 355 -17.86 7.41 26.66
N TRP A 356 -17.14 6.32 26.95
CA TRP A 356 -17.35 5.54 28.17
C TRP A 356 -17.07 6.36 29.44
N MET A 357 -15.99 7.16 29.43
CA MET A 357 -15.66 8.06 30.53
C MET A 357 -16.76 9.11 30.74
N SER A 358 -17.36 9.64 29.67
CA SER A 358 -18.45 10.61 29.79
C SER A 358 -19.69 9.99 30.41
N MET A 359 -20.05 8.77 30.02
CA MET A 359 -21.24 8.06 30.50
C MET A 359 -21.14 7.65 31.98
N ARG A 360 -19.96 7.20 32.45
CA ARG A 360 -19.81 6.70 33.83
C ARG A 360 -19.28 7.73 34.82
N ASN A 361 -18.29 8.51 34.42
CA ASN A 361 -17.48 9.30 35.35
C ASN A 361 -17.82 10.78 35.33
N LEU A 362 -18.27 11.30 34.17
CA LEU A 362 -18.58 12.72 33.98
C LEU A 362 -20.09 13.02 33.93
N ARG A 363 -20.93 12.04 34.29
CA ARG A 363 -22.38 12.20 34.34
C ARG A 363 -22.81 13.07 35.53
N PRO A 364 -23.92 13.83 35.42
CA PRO A 364 -24.59 14.41 36.57
C PRO A 364 -24.96 13.29 37.56
N GLN A 365 -24.69 13.48 38.85
CA GLN A 365 -25.30 12.62 39.87
C GLN A 365 -26.77 13.04 39.95
N ALA A 366 -27.65 12.09 39.63
CA ALA A 366 -29.10 12.27 39.75
C ALA A 366 -29.51 12.32 41.22
#